data_AF-A0A7C4MR52-F1
#
_entry.id   AF-A0A7C4MR52-F1
#
_cell.length_a   1.000
_cell.length_b   1.000
_cell.length_c   1.000
_cell.angle_alpha   90.00
_cell.angle_beta   90.00
_cell.angle_gamma   90.00
#
_symmetry.space_group_name_H-M   'P 1'
#
loop_
_entity.id
_entity.type
_entity.pdbx_description
1 polymer ?
#
loop_
_entity_poly.entity_id
_entity_poly.type
_entity_poly.pdbx_seq_one_letter_code
_entity_poly.pdbx_strand_id
1 'polypeptide(L)'
;MTLNRRTFIRVVGGVGLTSAVPFDYLIGAEPEASGVLVEAASFADRGGWQLDTQHYQQMGGCYLLAHGMGKPVANAKTRFALPQSGTWHVWVRTRDWCPGDWPSPGRFRVRINGSPLATTFGTEGELWHWQYGGTVDVAAPQRVELELEDLTGFDGRCDAVYFSREKTPHLPNSDLRQLAAWKDRLSGRAEKPVAERKYDLVIVGGGISGCAAALAARSQGLRVALIQDRPLFGGNASEEIRVHTIGISGKGEAIIKLIDTPHYPNGHADAIKAQQKREAAMKASGADLFPLHIAIGLEKAGDRIVSVEARNAVTGIITRFRAPVFIDATGDGWLGYWAGAECRYGREAHTEFDEAWAKFGDLWSPAVPDNRVMGTSVLWNSEDAGGPTEFPDVPWAMPVAKTHAAVNGEWYWEYSANHLNQIDDAERIRDHMLRAIYGSFANAKKDPKNADVALKFVAFVGGKRESRRLIGDYIYTMKDMTERRQFPDAVVEEKREIDGHYQLAETGSPLDFLSKAMFHPTGGLYYIPFRSLYSRNIGNLMMAGRCFSCSHVGLCGPRVMKTCGQMGIATGYAAALCKKYNASPREVGQKYIGELRRLIGYEPSA
;
A
#
# COMPACT_ATOMS: atom_id res chain seq x y z
N MET A 1 20.40 0.92 22.72
CA MET A 1 21.21 0.57 21.53
C MET A 1 20.33 0.77 20.30
N THR A 2 20.59 1.85 19.57
CA THR A 2 19.81 2.29 18.39
C THR A 2 20.19 1.44 17.18
N LEU A 3 19.33 0.49 16.81
CA LEU A 3 19.49 -0.28 15.56
C LEU A 3 19.22 0.64 14.36
N ASN A 4 20.25 0.81 13.54
CA ASN A 4 20.24 1.55 12.30
C ASN A 4 19.48 0.74 11.23
N ARG A 5 18.19 1.06 11.00
CA ARG A 5 17.34 0.47 9.94
C ARG A 5 17.77 1.05 8.59
N ARG A 6 18.42 0.26 7.73
CA ARG A 6 18.84 0.71 6.39
C ARG A 6 17.82 0.33 5.30
N THR A 7 17.49 1.34 4.52
CA THR A 7 16.53 1.42 3.42
C THR A 7 16.84 0.50 2.24
N PHE A 8 15.80 -0.14 1.71
CA PHE A 8 15.78 -0.80 0.41
C PHE A 8 15.89 0.26 -0.71
N ILE A 9 17.06 0.39 -1.36
CA ILE A 9 17.30 1.35 -2.45
C ILE A 9 18.24 0.74 -3.51
N ARG A 10 17.70 0.25 -4.64
CA ARG A 10 18.47 0.28 -5.89
C ARG A 10 18.38 1.71 -6.45
N VAL A 11 19.34 2.55 -6.08
CA VAL A 11 19.67 3.79 -6.80
C VAL A 11 21.00 3.50 -7.45
N VAL A 12 20.97 3.14 -8.73
CA VAL A 12 22.17 3.19 -9.55
C VAL A 12 22.28 4.64 -9.99
N GLY A 13 23.20 5.38 -9.36
CA GLY A 13 23.54 6.74 -9.78
C GLY A 13 24.47 6.66 -10.99
N GLY A 14 24.00 7.06 -12.16
CA GLY A 14 24.82 7.18 -13.36
C GLY A 14 25.62 8.48 -13.35
N VAL A 15 26.94 8.38 -13.43
CA VAL A 15 27.81 9.44 -13.95
C VAL A 15 28.44 8.91 -15.24
N GLY A 16 28.21 9.64 -16.34
CA GLY A 16 29.09 9.77 -17.51
C GLY A 16 29.63 8.51 -18.18
N LEU A 17 29.15 8.25 -19.41
CA LEU A 17 29.81 7.40 -20.40
C LEU A 17 31.29 7.77 -20.61
N THR A 18 32.20 6.87 -20.23
CA THR A 18 33.45 6.61 -20.97
C THR A 18 33.77 5.12 -20.93
N SER A 19 33.88 4.56 -22.14
CA SER A 19 34.55 3.33 -22.58
C SER A 19 35.30 2.45 -21.55
N ALA A 20 34.92 1.17 -21.56
CA ALA A 20 35.76 -0.03 -21.55
C ALA A 20 36.97 -0.08 -20.59
N VAL A 21 36.79 -0.69 -19.41
CA VAL A 21 37.68 -1.73 -18.80
C VAL A 21 36.81 -2.52 -17.80
N PRO A 22 36.85 -3.87 -17.77
CA PRO A 22 36.10 -4.67 -16.81
C PRO A 22 36.73 -4.50 -15.42
N PHE A 23 35.96 -4.02 -14.44
CA PHE A 23 36.39 -4.09 -13.04
C PHE A 23 36.03 -5.46 -12.49
N ASP A 24 37.06 -6.12 -11.96
CA ASP A 24 37.11 -7.49 -11.49
C ASP A 24 35.88 -7.88 -10.66
N TYR A 25 35.08 -8.77 -11.25
CA TYR A 25 34.36 -9.78 -10.49
C TYR A 25 35.42 -10.58 -9.74
N LEU A 26 35.58 -10.34 -8.44
CA LEU A 26 36.14 -11.34 -7.56
C LEU A 26 35.18 -12.53 -7.57
N ILE A 27 35.50 -13.47 -8.47
CA ILE A 27 34.97 -14.82 -8.56
C ILE A 27 35.35 -15.51 -7.24
N GLY A 28 34.44 -15.41 -6.28
CA GLY A 28 34.10 -16.52 -5.40
C GLY A 28 32.84 -17.15 -5.98
N ALA A 29 33.00 -18.03 -6.97
CA ALA A 29 31.95 -18.98 -7.27
C ALA A 29 31.82 -19.88 -6.03
N GLU A 30 30.87 -19.60 -5.14
CA GLU A 30 30.38 -20.64 -4.25
C GLU A 30 29.47 -21.56 -5.06
N PRO A 31 29.82 -22.85 -5.23
CA PRO A 31 28.96 -23.83 -5.86
C PRO A 31 27.86 -24.26 -4.88
N GLU A 32 26.69 -24.56 -5.46
CA GLU A 32 25.56 -25.30 -4.89
C GLU A 32 24.73 -24.60 -3.79
N ALA A 33 23.64 -23.96 -4.18
CA ALA A 33 22.51 -23.87 -3.26
C ALA A 33 21.96 -25.29 -3.02
N SER A 34 22.33 -25.89 -1.89
CA SER A 34 21.90 -27.23 -1.46
C SER A 34 20.41 -27.33 -1.08
N GLY A 35 19.55 -26.48 -1.65
CA GLY A 35 18.16 -26.33 -1.26
C GLY A 35 17.21 -25.75 -2.31
N VAL A 36 15.91 -25.89 -2.03
CA VAL A 36 14.79 -25.43 -2.86
C VAL A 36 13.91 -24.47 -2.09
N LEU A 37 13.66 -23.30 -2.64
CA LEU A 37 12.78 -22.28 -2.09
C LEU A 37 11.41 -22.31 -2.77
N VAL A 38 10.35 -22.34 -1.97
CA VAL A 38 8.97 -22.21 -2.43
C VAL A 38 8.35 -20.97 -1.77
N GLU A 39 8.20 -19.89 -2.53
CA GLU A 39 7.54 -18.66 -2.04
C GLU A 39 6.02 -18.85 -1.98
N ALA A 40 5.41 -18.51 -0.85
CA ALA A 40 3.98 -18.70 -0.60
C ALA A 40 3.12 -17.92 -1.60
N ALA A 41 3.57 -16.74 -2.02
CA ALA A 41 2.88 -15.93 -3.03
C ALA A 41 2.66 -16.64 -4.37
N SER A 42 3.51 -17.64 -4.68
CA SER A 42 3.48 -18.44 -5.91
C SER A 42 2.64 -19.72 -5.81
N PHE A 43 1.96 -19.96 -4.68
CA PHE A 43 1.12 -21.13 -4.53
C PHE A 43 0.02 -21.18 -5.59
N ALA A 44 -0.15 -22.35 -6.20
CA ALA A 44 -1.11 -22.56 -7.29
C ALA A 44 -2.56 -22.44 -6.83
N ASP A 45 -2.85 -22.89 -5.60
CA ASP A 45 -4.12 -22.71 -4.92
C ASP A 45 -3.86 -22.02 -3.58
N ARG A 46 -4.55 -20.92 -3.31
CA ARG A 46 -4.42 -20.20 -2.03
C ARG A 46 -5.45 -20.65 -1.00
N GLY A 47 -6.39 -21.51 -1.37
CA GLY A 47 -7.51 -21.87 -0.52
C GLY A 47 -8.25 -20.61 -0.07
N GLY A 48 -8.31 -20.38 1.25
CA GLY A 48 -8.85 -19.13 1.81
C GLY A 48 -7.79 -18.13 2.28
N TRP A 49 -6.49 -18.37 2.02
CA TRP A 49 -5.41 -17.45 2.37
C TRP A 49 -5.39 -16.24 1.42
N GLN A 50 -5.24 -15.05 1.98
CA GLN A 50 -5.12 -13.79 1.25
C GLN A 50 -3.66 -13.54 0.87
N LEU A 51 -3.41 -13.01 -0.33
CA LEU A 51 -2.08 -12.54 -0.71
C LEU A 51 -1.89 -11.10 -0.27
N ASP A 52 -1.04 -10.89 0.74
CA ASP A 52 -0.65 -9.55 1.17
C ASP A 52 0.57 -9.07 0.37
N THR A 53 0.40 -7.89 -0.25
CA THR A 53 1.42 -7.18 -1.02
C THR A 53 1.75 -5.80 -0.43
N GLN A 54 0.97 -5.32 0.55
CA GLN A 54 1.03 -3.95 1.06
C GLN A 54 2.34 -3.67 1.83
N HIS A 55 2.92 -4.70 2.43
CA HIS A 55 4.11 -4.57 3.30
C HIS A 55 5.42 -5.00 2.62
N TYR A 56 5.41 -5.14 1.29
CA TYR A 56 6.56 -5.66 0.53
C TYR A 56 7.85 -4.89 0.83
N GLN A 57 7.79 -3.57 0.92
CA GLN A 57 8.97 -2.72 1.13
C GLN A 57 9.56 -2.88 2.54
N GLN A 58 8.73 -3.22 3.52
CA GLN A 58 9.12 -3.35 4.93
C GLN A 58 9.69 -4.75 5.24
N MET A 59 9.22 -5.79 4.56
CA MET A 59 9.58 -7.18 4.85
C MET A 59 10.36 -7.92 3.74
N GLY A 60 10.45 -7.33 2.53
CA GLY A 60 11.23 -7.86 1.40
C GLY A 60 10.55 -9.00 0.62
N GLY A 61 9.22 -8.99 0.50
CA GLY A 61 8.46 -10.08 -0.10
C GLY A 61 6.95 -9.90 0.05
N CYS A 62 6.19 -10.79 -0.59
CA CYS A 62 4.75 -10.92 -0.38
C CYS A 62 4.49 -12.19 0.44
N TYR A 63 3.40 -12.24 1.18
CA TYR A 63 3.09 -13.40 2.01
C TYR A 63 1.63 -13.79 1.92
N LEU A 64 1.35 -15.05 2.22
CA LEU A 64 -0.01 -15.52 2.44
C LEU A 64 -0.42 -15.26 3.89
N LEU A 65 -1.64 -14.76 4.05
CA LEU A 65 -2.27 -14.37 5.31
C LEU A 65 -3.58 -15.15 5.52
N ALA A 66 -3.68 -15.91 6.61
CA ALA A 66 -4.87 -16.68 6.96
C ALA A 66 -5.95 -15.81 7.64
N HIS A 67 -6.60 -14.94 6.84
CA HIS A 67 -7.56 -13.96 7.33
C HIS A 67 -8.98 -14.52 7.47
N GLY A 68 -9.16 -15.49 8.36
CA GLY A 68 -10.41 -16.23 8.56
C GLY A 68 -11.40 -15.64 9.56
N MET A 69 -11.03 -14.54 10.24
CA MET A 69 -11.82 -13.87 11.27
C MET A 69 -12.26 -14.81 12.40
N GLY A 70 -11.35 -15.70 12.84
CA GLY A 70 -11.59 -16.67 13.92
C GLY A 70 -12.12 -18.03 13.46
N LYS A 71 -12.19 -18.26 12.14
CA LYS A 71 -12.45 -19.59 11.57
C LYS A 71 -11.28 -19.99 10.68
N PRO A 72 -10.68 -21.18 10.86
CA PRO A 72 -9.62 -21.64 9.99
C PRO A 72 -10.00 -21.56 8.51
N VAL A 73 -9.12 -20.98 7.69
CA VAL A 73 -9.33 -20.89 6.24
C VAL A 73 -8.95 -22.20 5.54
N ALA A 74 -9.51 -22.45 4.36
CA ALA A 74 -9.11 -23.59 3.54
C ALA A 74 -7.61 -23.53 3.21
N ASN A 75 -6.95 -24.68 3.21
CA ASN A 75 -5.51 -24.79 3.01
C ASN A 75 -5.05 -24.16 1.69
N ALA A 76 -3.95 -23.41 1.74
CA ALA A 76 -3.20 -23.05 0.54
C ALA A 76 -2.33 -24.24 0.12
N LYS A 77 -2.22 -24.52 -1.18
CA LYS A 77 -1.54 -25.70 -1.72
C LYS A 77 -0.71 -25.37 -2.95
N THR A 78 0.42 -26.05 -3.08
CA THR A 78 1.21 -26.03 -4.31
C THR A 78 1.95 -27.35 -4.52
N ARG A 79 2.49 -27.53 -5.73
CA ARG A 79 3.35 -28.66 -6.06
C ARG A 79 4.66 -28.16 -6.62
N PHE A 80 5.74 -28.83 -6.26
CA PHE A 80 7.08 -28.49 -6.70
C PHE A 80 7.95 -29.75 -6.78
N ALA A 81 9.15 -29.60 -7.32
CA ALA A 81 10.14 -30.68 -7.39
C ALA A 81 11.32 -30.38 -6.47
N LEU A 82 11.83 -31.41 -5.84
CA LEU A 82 13.14 -31.44 -5.20
C LEU A 82 14.14 -32.11 -6.17
N PRO A 83 15.43 -31.75 -6.12
CA PRO A 83 16.43 -32.32 -7.03
C PRO A 83 16.67 -33.82 -6.79
N GLN A 84 16.45 -34.31 -5.57
CA GLN A 84 16.70 -35.69 -5.19
C GLN A 84 15.83 -36.15 -4.02
N SER A 85 15.67 -37.47 -3.90
CA SER A 85 15.01 -38.12 -2.77
C SER A 85 15.87 -38.07 -1.50
N GLY A 86 15.26 -38.39 -0.36
CA GLY A 86 15.91 -38.50 0.95
C GLY A 86 15.42 -37.44 1.93
N THR A 87 16.17 -37.26 3.01
CA THR A 87 15.82 -36.35 4.10
C THR A 87 16.10 -34.89 3.73
N TRP A 88 15.16 -34.01 4.08
CA TRP A 88 15.25 -32.56 3.87
C TRP A 88 14.90 -31.83 5.16
N HIS A 89 15.69 -30.82 5.50
CA HIS A 89 15.41 -29.86 6.57
C HIS A 89 14.46 -28.79 6.05
N VAL A 90 13.37 -28.53 6.77
CA VAL A 90 12.36 -27.54 6.36
C VAL A 90 12.48 -26.29 7.22
N TRP A 91 12.51 -25.13 6.59
CA TRP A 91 12.52 -23.82 7.21
C TRP A 91 11.38 -22.98 6.66
N VAL A 92 10.68 -22.24 7.52
CA VAL A 92 9.54 -21.39 7.11
C VAL A 92 9.81 -19.96 7.51
N ARG A 93 9.74 -19.03 6.55
CA ARG A 93 9.81 -17.59 6.85
C ARG A 93 8.45 -17.11 7.32
N THR A 94 8.37 -16.78 8.60
CA THR A 94 7.14 -16.41 9.32
C THR A 94 7.47 -15.48 10.50
N ARG A 95 6.46 -15.16 11.32
CA ARG A 95 6.58 -14.42 12.58
C ARG A 95 5.41 -14.74 13.48
N ASP A 96 5.63 -14.68 14.79
CA ASP A 96 4.54 -14.44 15.73
C ASP A 96 4.15 -12.96 15.63
N TRP A 97 2.98 -12.70 15.05
CA TRP A 97 2.53 -11.33 14.83
C TRP A 97 1.92 -10.69 16.07
N CYS A 98 1.60 -11.46 17.11
CA CYS A 98 1.04 -10.96 18.36
C CYS A 98 1.57 -11.75 19.57
N PRO A 99 2.88 -11.66 19.87
CA PRO A 99 3.48 -12.37 21.00
C PRO A 99 2.93 -11.85 22.34
N GLY A 100 2.91 -12.73 23.34
CA GLY A 100 2.50 -12.42 24.71
C GLY A 100 2.26 -13.68 25.54
N ASP A 101 1.61 -13.53 26.70
CA ASP A 101 1.29 -14.64 27.62
C ASP A 101 0.04 -15.42 27.17
N TRP A 102 -0.01 -15.76 25.89
CA TRP A 102 -1.09 -16.49 25.23
C TRP A 102 -0.53 -17.28 24.04
N PRO A 103 -1.23 -18.34 23.58
CA PRO A 103 -0.88 -18.97 22.32
C PRO A 103 -0.98 -17.96 21.17
N SER A 104 0.02 -17.93 20.29
CA SER A 104 0.00 -17.02 19.14
C SER A 104 -1.31 -17.20 18.33
N PRO A 105 -1.98 -16.10 17.97
CA PRO A 105 -3.16 -16.17 17.11
C PRO A 105 -2.81 -16.63 15.70
N GLY A 106 -1.61 -16.36 15.18
CA GLY A 106 -1.23 -16.65 13.79
C GLY A 106 -0.73 -18.07 13.53
N ARG A 107 -1.20 -19.07 14.28
CA ARG A 107 -0.68 -20.44 14.20
C ARG A 107 -1.13 -21.17 12.94
N PHE A 108 -0.21 -21.87 12.31
CA PHE A 108 -0.48 -22.75 11.16
C PHE A 108 0.46 -23.96 11.15
N ARG A 109 0.13 -24.97 10.34
CA ARG A 109 0.99 -26.12 10.04
C ARG A 109 1.42 -26.11 8.60
N VAL A 110 2.61 -26.64 8.35
CA VAL A 110 3.07 -27.01 7.02
C VAL A 110 2.86 -28.50 6.84
N ARG A 111 2.20 -28.90 5.75
CA ARG A 111 2.01 -30.32 5.39
C ARG A 111 2.79 -30.65 4.13
N ILE A 112 3.50 -31.77 4.15
CA ILE A 112 4.26 -32.29 3.02
C ILE A 112 3.66 -33.64 2.62
N ASN A 113 3.20 -33.76 1.37
CA ASN A 113 2.52 -34.96 0.85
C ASN A 113 1.37 -35.43 1.77
N GLY A 114 0.57 -34.48 2.26
CA GLY A 114 -0.56 -34.74 3.16
C GLY A 114 -0.20 -34.90 4.64
N SER A 115 1.08 -35.08 5.01
CA SER A 115 1.51 -35.26 6.40
C SER A 115 1.97 -33.94 7.03
N PRO A 116 1.45 -33.54 8.21
CA PRO A 116 1.89 -32.32 8.87
C PRO A 116 3.30 -32.49 9.46
N LEU A 117 4.11 -31.44 9.38
CA LEU A 117 5.33 -31.34 10.20
C LEU A 117 4.96 -31.28 11.69
N ALA A 118 5.86 -31.75 12.55
CA ALA A 118 5.66 -31.72 14.00
C ALA A 118 5.60 -30.28 14.55
N THR A 119 6.34 -29.37 13.94
CA THR A 119 6.37 -27.96 14.32
C THR A 119 5.06 -27.25 13.94
N THR A 120 4.52 -26.49 14.88
CA THR A 120 3.52 -25.45 14.59
C THR A 120 4.24 -24.13 14.34
N PHE A 121 3.90 -23.45 13.24
CA PHE A 121 4.57 -22.23 12.81
C PHE A 121 3.81 -20.97 13.21
N GLY A 122 4.48 -19.83 13.11
CA GLY A 122 3.92 -18.52 13.50
C GLY A 122 3.92 -18.32 15.02
N THR A 123 4.82 -19.02 15.73
CA THR A 123 4.87 -19.06 17.21
C THR A 123 6.16 -18.51 17.79
N GLU A 124 7.12 -18.18 16.94
CA GLU A 124 8.44 -17.69 17.33
C GLU A 124 8.65 -16.30 16.72
N GLY A 125 9.48 -15.48 17.36
CA GLY A 125 9.99 -14.21 16.82
C GLY A 125 8.92 -13.17 16.46
N GLU A 126 8.93 -12.02 17.16
CA GLU A 126 8.06 -10.90 16.79
C GLU A 126 8.34 -10.41 15.37
N LEU A 127 9.61 -10.34 14.96
CA LEU A 127 9.99 -9.92 13.60
C LEU A 127 9.99 -11.10 12.63
N TRP A 128 9.81 -10.82 11.34
CA TRP A 128 10.02 -11.79 10.27
C TRP A 128 11.36 -12.51 10.44
N HIS A 129 11.35 -13.84 10.47
CA HIS A 129 12.52 -14.70 10.65
C HIS A 129 12.25 -16.08 10.04
N TRP A 130 13.27 -16.94 10.01
CA TRP A 130 13.14 -18.33 9.59
C TRP A 130 12.94 -19.24 10.80
N GLN A 131 11.78 -19.88 10.89
CA GLN A 131 11.45 -20.85 11.91
C GLN A 131 11.76 -22.28 11.41
N TYR A 132 12.45 -23.09 12.23
CA TYR A 132 12.83 -24.45 11.85
C TYR A 132 11.66 -25.44 12.02
N GLY A 133 11.37 -26.19 10.96
CA GLY A 133 10.24 -27.11 10.87
C GLY A 133 10.54 -28.58 11.15
N GLY A 134 11.81 -28.92 11.40
CA GLY A 134 12.26 -30.31 11.47
C GLY A 134 12.66 -30.88 10.11
N THR A 135 12.58 -32.20 9.99
CA THR A 135 12.95 -32.94 8.78
C THR A 135 11.76 -33.65 8.15
N VAL A 136 11.83 -33.86 6.84
CA VAL A 136 10.89 -34.68 6.09
C VAL A 136 11.65 -35.61 5.14
N ASP A 137 11.24 -36.87 5.08
CA ASP A 137 11.77 -37.84 4.11
C ASP A 137 10.92 -37.81 2.83
N VAL A 138 11.57 -37.54 1.71
CA VAL A 138 10.90 -37.45 0.41
C VAL A 138 11.35 -38.60 -0.48
N ALA A 139 10.46 -39.56 -0.72
CA ALA A 139 10.72 -40.68 -1.63
C ALA A 139 10.52 -40.31 -3.11
N ALA A 140 9.49 -39.51 -3.43
CA ALA A 140 9.12 -39.10 -4.78
C ALA A 140 9.40 -37.60 -4.99
N PRO A 141 10.64 -37.19 -5.31
CA PRO A 141 11.04 -35.80 -5.30
C PRO A 141 10.46 -34.98 -6.46
N GLN A 142 9.98 -35.62 -7.53
CA GLN A 142 9.48 -34.95 -8.73
C GLN A 142 8.11 -34.26 -8.55
N ARG A 143 7.36 -34.61 -7.50
CA ARG A 143 6.01 -34.09 -7.29
C ARG A 143 5.67 -34.01 -5.80
N VAL A 144 6.40 -33.17 -5.09
CA VAL A 144 6.12 -32.89 -3.67
C VAL A 144 4.93 -31.95 -3.58
N GLU A 145 3.95 -32.31 -2.76
CA GLU A 145 2.83 -31.44 -2.40
C GLU A 145 3.14 -30.71 -1.09
N LEU A 146 2.94 -29.39 -1.10
CA LEU A 146 3.11 -28.50 0.04
C LEU A 146 1.78 -27.83 0.34
N GLU A 147 1.34 -27.91 1.60
CA GLU A 147 0.15 -27.21 2.07
C GLU A 147 0.42 -26.35 3.30
N LEU A 148 -0.29 -25.23 3.40
CA LEU A 148 -0.40 -24.41 4.61
C LEU A 148 -1.79 -24.63 5.22
N GLU A 149 -1.84 -25.19 6.42
CA GLU A 149 -3.05 -25.47 7.19
C GLU A 149 -3.18 -24.42 8.29
N ASP A 150 -4.15 -23.52 8.15
CA ASP A 150 -4.50 -22.55 9.20
C ASP A 150 -5.13 -23.27 10.39
N LEU A 151 -4.76 -22.89 11.60
CA LEU A 151 -5.28 -23.50 12.83
C LEU A 151 -6.26 -22.60 13.58
N THR A 152 -6.38 -21.33 13.23
CA THR A 152 -7.06 -20.34 14.08
C THR A 152 -8.01 -19.40 13.33
N GLY A 153 -7.73 -19.09 12.06
CA GLY A 153 -8.42 -18.01 11.36
C GLY A 153 -7.99 -16.60 11.77
N PHE A 154 -6.89 -16.44 12.51
CA PHE A 154 -6.38 -15.15 12.98
C PHE A 154 -4.99 -14.86 12.43
N ASP A 155 -4.92 -14.68 11.12
CA ASP A 155 -3.83 -13.97 10.45
C ASP A 155 -2.47 -14.67 10.53
N GLY A 156 -2.47 -16.00 10.45
CA GLY A 156 -1.24 -16.78 10.26
C GLY A 156 -0.50 -16.35 8.98
N ARG A 157 0.84 -16.32 9.03
CA ARG A 157 1.66 -15.69 7.98
C ARG A 157 2.73 -16.62 7.44
N CYS A 158 2.78 -16.77 6.13
CA CYS A 158 3.85 -17.51 5.48
C CYS A 158 4.37 -16.74 4.26
N ASP A 159 5.65 -16.36 4.28
CA ASP A 159 6.33 -15.74 3.14
C ASP A 159 6.93 -16.81 2.21
N ALA A 160 7.66 -17.77 2.78
CA ALA A 160 8.28 -18.84 2.00
C ALA A 160 8.61 -20.07 2.85
N VAL A 161 8.74 -21.21 2.18
CA VAL A 161 9.22 -22.48 2.73
C VAL A 161 10.51 -22.87 2.00
N TYR A 162 11.59 -23.12 2.74
CA TYR A 162 12.89 -23.52 2.22
C TYR A 162 13.24 -24.93 2.65
N PHE A 163 13.58 -25.78 1.68
CA PHE A 163 14.03 -27.15 1.87
C PHE A 163 15.54 -27.19 1.70
N SER A 164 16.26 -27.63 2.72
CA SER A 164 17.73 -27.66 2.75
C SER A 164 18.24 -29.08 2.99
N ARG A 165 19.39 -29.43 2.39
CA ARG A 165 20.13 -30.65 2.76
C ARG A 165 20.91 -30.50 4.05
N GLU A 166 21.23 -29.27 4.43
CA GLU A 166 21.92 -28.95 5.67
C GLU A 166 20.94 -28.49 6.75
N LYS A 167 21.20 -28.89 8.00
CA LYS A 167 20.40 -28.44 9.14
C LYS A 167 20.57 -26.94 9.39
N THR A 168 21.76 -26.39 9.20
CA THR A 168 22.08 -24.98 9.52
C THR A 168 22.53 -24.23 8.26
N PRO A 169 21.64 -24.04 7.27
CA PRO A 169 21.98 -23.32 6.05
C PRO A 169 22.12 -21.81 6.32
N HIS A 170 22.78 -21.10 5.41
CA HIS A 170 22.76 -19.63 5.43
C HIS A 170 21.38 -19.11 5.01
N LEU A 171 20.69 -18.42 5.93
CA LEU A 171 19.34 -17.89 5.73
C LEU A 171 19.32 -16.36 5.92
N PRO A 172 19.39 -15.57 4.84
CA PRO A 172 19.31 -14.12 4.95
C PRO A 172 17.92 -13.72 5.44
N ASN A 173 17.85 -12.63 6.20
CA ASN A 173 16.59 -12.18 6.79
C ASN A 173 16.49 -10.66 6.99
N SER A 174 17.43 -10.06 7.74
CA SER A 174 17.37 -8.63 8.11
C SER A 174 17.78 -7.69 6.98
N ASP A 175 18.76 -8.07 6.16
CA ASP A 175 19.11 -7.32 4.95
C ASP A 175 18.16 -7.73 3.82
N LEU A 176 17.17 -6.87 3.55
CA LEU A 176 16.14 -7.11 2.54
C LEU A 176 16.70 -7.21 1.11
N ARG A 177 17.86 -6.61 0.82
CA ARG A 177 18.50 -6.74 -0.50
C ARG A 177 19.14 -8.11 -0.64
N GLN A 178 19.86 -8.54 0.39
CA GLN A 178 20.44 -9.88 0.41
C GLN A 178 19.34 -10.95 0.35
N LEU A 179 18.25 -10.76 1.11
CA LEU A 179 17.08 -11.63 1.06
C LEU A 179 16.49 -11.69 -0.34
N ALA A 180 16.20 -10.54 -0.97
CA ALA A 180 15.62 -10.51 -2.31
C ALA A 180 16.54 -11.17 -3.34
N ALA A 181 17.84 -10.88 -3.31
CA ALA A 181 18.82 -11.49 -4.21
C ALA A 181 18.95 -13.01 -3.98
N TRP A 182 18.92 -13.46 -2.72
CA TRP A 182 18.94 -14.88 -2.38
C TRP A 182 17.68 -15.61 -2.88
N LYS A 183 16.49 -15.04 -2.66
CA LYS A 183 15.23 -15.57 -3.21
C LYS A 183 15.29 -15.62 -4.74
N ASP A 184 15.84 -14.58 -5.38
CA ASP A 184 15.97 -14.51 -6.83
C ASP A 184 16.87 -15.62 -7.39
N ARG A 185 17.99 -15.90 -6.74
CA ARG A 185 18.91 -16.99 -7.12
C ARG A 185 18.24 -18.35 -6.96
N LEU A 186 17.65 -18.63 -5.79
CA LEU A 186 17.08 -19.95 -5.50
C LEU A 186 15.86 -20.32 -6.34
N SER A 187 15.07 -19.33 -6.73
CA SER A 187 13.93 -19.55 -7.62
C SER A 187 14.30 -19.54 -9.11
N GLY A 188 15.59 -19.40 -9.44
CA GLY A 188 16.11 -19.28 -10.81
C GLY A 188 15.67 -18.00 -11.53
N ARG A 189 14.94 -17.10 -10.86
CA ARG A 189 14.42 -15.87 -11.49
C ARG A 189 15.49 -14.78 -11.64
N ALA A 190 16.64 -14.91 -10.99
CA ALA A 190 17.81 -14.05 -11.23
C ALA A 190 18.34 -14.17 -12.67
N GLU A 191 18.16 -15.33 -13.32
CA GLU A 191 18.61 -15.59 -14.69
C GLU A 191 17.56 -15.19 -15.74
N LYS A 192 16.33 -14.87 -15.32
CA LYS A 192 15.27 -14.50 -16.24
C LYS A 192 15.53 -13.10 -16.82
N PRO A 193 15.32 -12.90 -18.13
CA PRO A 193 15.51 -11.59 -18.73
C PRO A 193 14.50 -10.60 -18.15
N VAL A 194 14.97 -9.38 -17.85
CA VAL A 194 14.11 -8.27 -17.46
C VAL A 194 13.45 -7.71 -18.73
N ALA A 195 12.14 -7.91 -18.85
CA ALA A 195 11.40 -7.39 -19.99
C ALA A 195 11.42 -5.86 -19.96
N GLU A 196 11.87 -5.22 -21.04
CA GLU A 196 11.80 -3.77 -21.19
C GLU A 196 10.56 -3.35 -21.97
N ARG A 197 9.81 -2.39 -21.43
CA ARG A 197 8.63 -1.81 -22.07
C ARG A 197 8.75 -0.29 -22.16
N LYS A 198 8.36 0.26 -23.31
CA LYS A 198 8.41 1.70 -23.58
C LYS A 198 6.99 2.27 -23.69
N TYR A 199 6.77 3.36 -22.98
CA TYR A 199 5.50 4.08 -22.90
C TYR A 199 5.71 5.57 -23.08
N ASP A 200 4.63 6.30 -23.34
CA ASP A 200 4.63 7.75 -23.27
C ASP A 200 4.50 8.23 -21.82
N LEU A 201 3.80 7.44 -21.00
CA LEU A 201 3.51 7.73 -19.60
C LEU A 201 3.53 6.45 -18.78
N VAL A 202 4.22 6.47 -17.64
CA VAL A 202 4.16 5.42 -16.61
C VAL A 202 3.55 6.01 -15.34
N ILE A 203 2.52 5.34 -14.84
CA ILE A 203 1.79 5.72 -13.63
C ILE A 203 2.01 4.61 -12.59
N VAL A 204 2.47 4.97 -11.39
CA VAL A 204 2.67 4.02 -10.30
C VAL A 204 1.66 4.30 -9.20
N GLY A 205 0.78 3.35 -8.95
CA GLY A 205 -0.34 3.46 -8.02
C GLY A 205 -1.68 3.51 -8.74
N GLY A 206 -2.41 2.40 -8.71
CA GLY A 206 -3.74 2.18 -9.28
C GLY A 206 -4.90 2.65 -8.40
N GLY A 207 -4.70 3.67 -7.55
CA GLY A 207 -5.78 4.31 -6.81
C GLY A 207 -6.76 5.08 -7.70
N ILE A 208 -7.76 5.76 -7.12
CA ILE A 208 -8.67 6.62 -7.89
C ILE A 208 -7.91 7.70 -8.68
N SER A 209 -6.85 8.30 -8.11
CA SER A 209 -5.99 9.26 -8.82
C SER A 209 -5.29 8.63 -10.02
N GLY A 210 -4.63 7.49 -9.85
CA GLY A 210 -3.92 6.81 -10.94
C GLY A 210 -4.84 6.28 -12.04
N CYS A 211 -6.02 5.77 -11.67
CA CYS A 211 -7.05 5.36 -12.63
C CYS A 211 -7.54 6.55 -13.46
N ALA A 212 -7.81 7.69 -12.81
CA ALA A 212 -8.27 8.90 -13.49
C ALA A 212 -7.18 9.48 -14.41
N ALA A 213 -5.91 9.45 -13.97
CA ALA A 213 -4.77 9.84 -14.79
C ALA A 213 -4.61 8.97 -16.03
N ALA A 214 -4.76 7.64 -15.89
CA ALA A 214 -4.69 6.71 -17.00
C ALA A 214 -5.81 6.96 -18.03
N LEU A 215 -7.07 7.13 -17.57
CA LEU A 215 -8.21 7.42 -18.43
C LEU A 215 -8.04 8.76 -19.18
N ALA A 216 -7.60 9.82 -18.48
CA ALA A 216 -7.35 11.12 -19.07
C ALA A 216 -6.21 11.09 -20.10
N ALA A 217 -5.08 10.46 -19.77
CA ALA A 217 -3.96 10.30 -20.69
C ALA A 217 -4.33 9.47 -21.93
N ARG A 218 -5.11 8.39 -21.74
CA ARG A 218 -5.58 7.52 -22.83
C ARG A 218 -6.56 8.21 -23.76
N SER A 219 -7.43 9.08 -23.25
CA SER A 219 -8.33 9.87 -24.11
C SER A 219 -7.58 10.84 -25.03
N GLN A 220 -6.32 11.18 -24.70
CA GLN A 220 -5.41 11.97 -25.53
C GLN A 220 -4.45 11.11 -26.37
N GLY A 221 -4.67 9.79 -26.45
CA GLY A 221 -3.91 8.89 -27.33
C GLY A 221 -2.53 8.44 -26.81
N LEU A 222 -2.17 8.75 -25.55
CA LEU A 222 -0.88 8.34 -24.99
C LEU A 222 -0.79 6.84 -24.77
N ARG A 223 0.36 6.20 -25.04
CA ARG A 223 0.65 4.84 -24.57
C ARG A 223 0.94 4.89 -23.07
N VAL A 224 0.04 4.32 -22.26
CA VAL A 224 0.09 4.39 -20.80
C VAL A 224 0.34 3.01 -20.19
N ALA A 225 1.24 2.93 -19.22
CA ALA A 225 1.30 1.83 -18.27
C ALA A 225 0.77 2.27 -16.90
N LEU A 226 -0.15 1.49 -16.33
CA LEU A 226 -0.62 1.67 -14.95
C LEU A 226 -0.17 0.49 -14.09
N ILE A 227 0.75 0.76 -13.17
CA ILE A 227 1.36 -0.23 -12.26
C ILE A 227 0.63 -0.19 -10.92
N GLN A 228 0.12 -1.33 -10.47
CA GLN A 228 -0.61 -1.47 -9.21
C GLN A 228 -0.10 -2.67 -8.42
N ASP A 229 0.26 -2.44 -7.16
CA ASP A 229 0.85 -3.43 -6.25
C ASP A 229 -0.12 -4.56 -5.87
N ARG A 230 -1.41 -4.23 -5.78
CA ARG A 230 -2.53 -5.15 -5.46
C ARG A 230 -3.21 -5.75 -6.69
N PRO A 231 -4.06 -6.79 -6.54
CA PRO A 231 -4.78 -7.38 -7.67
C PRO A 231 -5.86 -6.50 -8.27
N LEU A 232 -6.30 -5.47 -7.54
CA LEU A 232 -7.45 -4.64 -7.91
C LEU A 232 -7.08 -3.16 -7.97
N PHE A 233 -7.78 -2.43 -8.85
CA PHE A 233 -7.70 -0.97 -8.95
C PHE A 233 -8.67 -0.28 -8.00
N GLY A 234 -8.36 0.96 -7.62
CA GLY A 234 -9.17 1.83 -6.77
C GLY A 234 -8.55 2.22 -5.44
N GLY A 235 -7.43 1.61 -5.04
CA GLY A 235 -6.73 1.96 -3.81
C GLY A 235 -7.64 1.77 -2.59
N ASN A 236 -7.82 2.80 -1.75
CA ASN A 236 -8.69 2.70 -0.57
C ASN A 236 -10.17 2.45 -0.91
N ALA A 237 -10.59 2.73 -2.16
CA ALA A 237 -11.93 2.42 -2.65
C ALA A 237 -12.06 0.99 -3.23
N SER A 238 -11.03 0.15 -3.09
CA SER A 238 -11.11 -1.25 -3.50
C SER A 238 -12.04 -2.04 -2.59
N GLU A 239 -12.57 -3.17 -3.05
CA GLU A 239 -13.38 -4.06 -2.22
C GLU A 239 -12.61 -4.70 -1.04
N GLU A 240 -11.27 -4.63 -1.07
CA GLU A 240 -10.38 -5.09 0.00
C GLU A 240 -10.37 -4.14 1.21
N ILE A 241 -10.62 -2.84 0.98
CA ILE A 241 -10.59 -1.79 2.04
C ILE A 241 -11.99 -1.20 2.25
N ARG A 242 -12.73 -0.91 1.17
CA ARG A 242 -14.12 -0.43 1.14
C ARG A 242 -14.36 0.97 1.72
N VAL A 243 -13.44 1.91 1.46
CA VAL A 243 -13.72 3.33 1.65
C VAL A 243 -14.56 3.84 0.49
N HIS A 244 -15.73 4.42 0.74
CA HIS A 244 -16.51 5.04 -0.33
C HIS A 244 -15.89 6.37 -0.80
N THR A 245 -16.03 6.70 -2.08
CA THR A 245 -15.49 7.95 -2.64
C THR A 245 -16.35 9.15 -2.29
N ILE A 246 -15.74 10.14 -1.62
CA ILE A 246 -16.33 11.45 -1.31
C ILE A 246 -15.54 12.59 -1.97
N GLY A 247 -16.05 13.81 -1.81
CA GLY A 247 -15.60 15.02 -2.49
C GLY A 247 -16.49 15.38 -3.67
N ILE A 248 -16.17 16.46 -4.36
CA ILE A 248 -16.80 16.77 -5.65
C ILE A 248 -15.98 16.23 -6.82
N SER A 249 -16.64 16.01 -7.95
CA SER A 249 -15.96 15.56 -9.17
C SER A 249 -15.39 16.72 -10.01
N GLY A 250 -15.73 17.96 -9.66
CA GLY A 250 -15.34 19.16 -10.39
C GLY A 250 -15.62 19.07 -11.89
N LYS A 251 -14.70 19.62 -12.70
CA LYS A 251 -14.77 19.54 -14.18
C LYS A 251 -14.49 18.13 -14.74
N GLY A 252 -13.91 17.25 -13.94
CA GLY A 252 -13.55 15.88 -14.31
C GLY A 252 -14.66 14.83 -14.17
N GLU A 253 -15.92 15.26 -14.02
CA GLU A 253 -17.04 14.39 -13.65
C GLU A 253 -17.23 13.18 -14.57
N ALA A 254 -17.06 13.36 -15.89
CA ALA A 254 -17.22 12.29 -16.86
C ALA A 254 -16.26 11.11 -16.61
N ILE A 255 -15.00 11.39 -16.26
CA ILE A 255 -14.00 10.36 -15.95
C ILE A 255 -14.23 9.80 -14.54
N ILE A 256 -14.47 10.66 -13.55
CA ILE A 256 -14.62 10.22 -12.15
C ILE A 256 -15.83 9.28 -11.99
N LYS A 257 -16.95 9.56 -12.67
CA LYS A 257 -18.14 8.69 -12.67
C LYS A 257 -17.87 7.28 -13.17
N LEU A 258 -16.79 7.02 -13.91
CA LEU A 258 -16.45 5.67 -14.38
C LEU A 258 -15.82 4.81 -13.28
N ILE A 259 -15.18 5.44 -12.29
CA ILE A 259 -14.30 4.77 -11.32
C ILE A 259 -14.69 5.02 -9.85
N ASP A 260 -15.62 5.94 -9.61
CA ASP A 260 -16.13 6.29 -8.29
C ASP A 260 -17.13 5.26 -7.73
N THR A 261 -17.50 5.47 -6.47
CA THR A 261 -18.49 4.68 -5.74
C THR A 261 -19.69 5.57 -5.39
N PRO A 262 -20.89 4.98 -5.25
CA PRO A 262 -21.96 5.58 -4.45
C PRO A 262 -21.52 5.83 -3.00
N HIS A 263 -22.30 6.62 -2.26
CA HIS A 263 -22.13 6.74 -0.82
C HIS A 263 -22.82 5.57 -0.11
N TYR A 264 -22.06 4.86 0.70
CA TYR A 264 -22.52 3.76 1.56
C TYR A 264 -21.67 3.74 2.84
N PRO A 265 -22.13 3.11 3.93
CA PRO A 265 -21.32 2.95 5.14
C PRO A 265 -19.95 2.34 4.84
N ASN A 266 -18.90 2.77 5.52
CA ASN A 266 -17.58 2.20 5.23
C ASN A 266 -17.54 0.70 5.60
N GLY A 267 -16.85 -0.11 4.79
CA GLY A 267 -16.87 -1.58 4.93
C GLY A 267 -18.03 -2.28 4.20
N HIS A 268 -19.01 -1.54 3.68
CA HIS A 268 -20.21 -2.12 3.08
C HIS A 268 -19.94 -2.93 1.79
N ALA A 269 -20.71 -4.01 1.60
CA ALA A 269 -20.53 -4.95 0.49
C ALA A 269 -20.82 -4.35 -0.91
N ASP A 270 -21.55 -3.23 -1.00
CA ASP A 270 -21.76 -2.54 -2.28
C ASP A 270 -20.46 -2.02 -2.91
N ALA A 271 -19.36 -1.94 -2.15
CA ALA A 271 -18.02 -1.73 -2.70
C ALA A 271 -17.65 -2.76 -3.79
N ILE A 272 -18.18 -3.99 -3.72
CA ILE A 272 -17.95 -5.05 -4.73
C ILE A 272 -18.55 -4.66 -6.08
N LYS A 273 -19.78 -4.12 -6.09
CA LYS A 273 -20.43 -3.63 -7.33
C LYS A 273 -19.67 -2.44 -7.92
N ALA A 274 -19.23 -1.52 -7.07
CA ALA A 274 -18.42 -0.39 -7.49
C ALA A 274 -17.03 -0.83 -8.00
N GLN A 275 -16.44 -1.88 -7.42
CA GLN A 275 -15.20 -2.49 -7.90
C GLN A 275 -15.39 -3.04 -9.31
N GLN A 276 -16.44 -3.83 -9.56
CA GLN A 276 -16.72 -4.40 -10.89
C GLN A 276 -16.86 -3.33 -11.98
N LYS A 277 -17.60 -2.25 -11.68
CA LYS A 277 -17.72 -1.08 -12.56
C LYS A 277 -16.35 -0.47 -12.89
N ARG A 278 -15.52 -0.26 -11.86
CA ARG A 278 -14.18 0.33 -12.02
C ARG A 278 -13.27 -0.57 -12.86
N GLU A 279 -13.22 -1.87 -12.57
CA GLU A 279 -12.43 -2.83 -13.34
C GLU A 279 -12.85 -2.87 -14.82
N ALA A 280 -14.16 -2.83 -15.09
CA ALA A 280 -14.67 -2.75 -16.46
C ALA A 280 -14.22 -1.46 -17.17
N ALA A 281 -14.30 -0.31 -16.49
CA ALA A 281 -13.82 0.96 -17.03
C ALA A 281 -12.31 0.94 -17.31
N MET A 282 -11.51 0.41 -16.39
CA MET A 282 -10.06 0.30 -16.57
C MET A 282 -9.70 -0.65 -17.71
N LYS A 283 -10.37 -1.79 -17.82
CA LYS A 283 -10.19 -2.72 -18.95
C LYS A 283 -10.53 -2.06 -20.29
N ALA A 284 -11.55 -1.21 -20.33
CA ALA A 284 -11.96 -0.47 -21.52
C ALA A 284 -11.10 0.77 -21.83
N SER A 285 -10.20 1.17 -20.92
CA SER A 285 -9.38 2.40 -21.07
C SER A 285 -8.35 2.34 -22.21
N GLY A 286 -7.96 1.13 -22.62
CA GLY A 286 -6.85 0.90 -23.55
C GLY A 286 -5.46 1.23 -22.98
N ALA A 287 -5.33 1.46 -21.66
CA ALA A 287 -4.04 1.47 -20.98
C ALA A 287 -3.53 0.03 -20.79
N ASP A 288 -2.21 -0.15 -20.77
CA ASP A 288 -1.62 -1.41 -20.35
C ASP A 288 -1.66 -1.49 -18.82
N LEU A 289 -2.44 -2.44 -18.31
CA LEU A 289 -2.71 -2.62 -16.89
C LEU A 289 -1.78 -3.67 -16.29
N PHE A 290 -1.09 -3.31 -15.20
CA PHE A 290 -0.16 -4.18 -14.47
C PHE A 290 -0.61 -4.32 -13.01
N PRO A 291 -1.72 -5.03 -12.72
CA PRO A 291 -2.06 -5.41 -11.36
C PRO A 291 -1.04 -6.42 -10.82
N LEU A 292 -0.94 -6.54 -9.49
CA LEU A 292 0.07 -7.36 -8.80
C LEU A 292 1.51 -7.03 -9.23
N HIS A 293 1.80 -5.82 -9.69
CA HIS A 293 3.16 -5.38 -9.99
C HIS A 293 3.60 -4.34 -8.96
N ILE A 294 4.52 -4.76 -8.09
CA ILE A 294 5.05 -3.94 -7.02
C ILE A 294 6.26 -3.19 -7.55
N ALA A 295 6.23 -1.85 -7.55
CA ALA A 295 7.42 -1.08 -7.89
C ALA A 295 8.54 -1.36 -6.87
N ILE A 296 9.74 -1.66 -7.34
CA ILE A 296 10.88 -2.07 -6.49
C ILE A 296 12.12 -1.19 -6.68
N GLY A 297 12.05 -0.17 -7.52
CA GLY A 297 13.14 0.76 -7.73
C GLY A 297 13.00 1.53 -9.04
N LEU A 298 13.98 2.40 -9.27
CA LEU A 298 14.06 3.21 -10.47
C LEU A 298 15.50 3.46 -10.88
N GLU A 299 15.67 3.86 -12.13
CA GLU A 299 16.90 4.38 -12.71
C GLU A 299 16.74 5.87 -12.98
N LYS A 300 17.78 6.68 -12.74
CA LYS A 300 17.78 8.13 -13.01
C LYS A 300 19.00 8.55 -13.82
N ALA A 301 18.83 9.63 -14.58
CA ALA A 301 19.91 10.39 -15.21
C ALA A 301 19.76 11.86 -14.80
N GLY A 302 20.66 12.35 -13.96
CA GLY A 302 20.51 13.66 -13.33
C GLY A 302 19.22 13.76 -12.51
N ASP A 303 18.42 14.77 -12.81
CA ASP A 303 17.13 15.07 -12.19
C ASP A 303 15.93 14.39 -12.90
N ARG A 304 16.18 13.42 -13.78
CA ARG A 304 15.14 12.73 -14.55
C ARG A 304 15.10 11.25 -14.26
N ILE A 305 13.90 10.71 -14.06
CA ILE A 305 13.65 9.28 -14.01
C ILE A 305 13.76 8.73 -15.44
N VAL A 306 14.52 7.66 -15.62
CA VAL A 306 14.72 6.98 -16.90
C VAL A 306 13.83 5.74 -16.98
N SER A 307 13.74 4.99 -15.89
CA SER A 307 12.93 3.78 -15.83
C SER A 307 12.47 3.45 -14.42
N VAL A 308 11.38 2.70 -14.31
CA VAL A 308 10.88 2.09 -13.07
C VAL A 308 10.90 0.58 -13.24
N GLU A 309 11.35 -0.14 -12.23
CA GLU A 309 11.27 -1.61 -12.19
C GLU A 309 10.10 -2.01 -11.30
N ALA A 310 9.25 -2.92 -11.78
CA ALA A 310 8.21 -3.54 -10.97
C ALA A 310 8.29 -5.05 -11.03
N ARG A 311 8.09 -5.69 -9.88
CA ARG A 311 8.07 -7.13 -9.69
C ARG A 311 6.65 -7.63 -9.63
N ASN A 312 6.33 -8.63 -10.43
CA ASN A 312 5.05 -9.33 -10.29
C ASN A 312 5.03 -10.12 -8.98
N ALA A 313 4.04 -9.87 -8.11
CA ALA A 313 3.95 -10.40 -6.76
C ALA A 313 3.87 -11.93 -6.70
N VAL A 314 3.38 -12.59 -7.76
CA VAL A 314 3.15 -14.04 -7.81
C VAL A 314 4.31 -14.77 -8.46
N THR A 315 4.74 -14.29 -9.63
CA THR A 315 5.79 -14.95 -10.42
C THR A 315 7.20 -14.50 -10.04
N GLY A 316 7.32 -13.38 -9.31
CA GLY A 316 8.58 -12.75 -8.97
C GLY A 316 9.32 -12.13 -10.16
N ILE A 317 8.75 -12.16 -11.38
CA ILE A 317 9.39 -11.64 -12.59
C ILE A 317 9.42 -10.11 -12.58
N ILE A 318 10.55 -9.53 -12.96
CA ILE A 318 10.75 -8.09 -13.04
C ILE A 318 10.48 -7.60 -14.47
N THR A 319 9.72 -6.52 -14.57
CA THR A 319 9.56 -5.74 -15.81
C THR A 319 10.11 -4.33 -15.58
N ARG A 320 10.83 -3.79 -16.57
CA ARG A 320 11.34 -2.43 -16.58
C ARG A 320 10.51 -1.55 -17.51
N PHE A 321 10.04 -0.44 -16.98
CA PHE A 321 9.14 0.50 -17.66
C PHE A 321 9.88 1.81 -17.93
N ARG A 322 10.03 2.18 -19.20
CA ARG A 322 10.65 3.44 -19.64
C ARG A 322 9.58 4.39 -20.16
N ALA A 323 9.65 5.65 -19.75
CA ALA A 323 8.80 6.72 -20.25
C ALA A 323 9.51 8.08 -20.13
N PRO A 324 9.15 9.08 -20.94
CA PRO A 324 9.64 10.45 -20.78
C PRO A 324 9.07 11.13 -19.54
N VAL A 325 7.89 10.72 -19.07
CA VAL A 325 7.14 11.32 -17.95
C VAL A 325 6.58 10.23 -17.04
N PHE A 326 6.59 10.49 -15.73
CA PHE A 326 6.07 9.60 -14.70
C PHE A 326 5.07 10.30 -13.78
N ILE A 327 4.08 9.56 -13.26
CA ILE A 327 3.16 10.03 -12.22
C ILE A 327 3.31 9.11 -10.99
N ASP A 328 3.65 9.70 -9.84
CA ASP A 328 3.52 9.05 -8.54
C ASP A 328 2.08 9.21 -8.03
N ALA A 329 1.35 8.11 -8.05
CA ALA A 329 0.00 7.99 -7.52
C ALA A 329 -0.08 6.89 -6.44
N THR A 330 1.04 6.56 -5.81
CA THR A 330 1.11 5.48 -4.81
C THR A 330 0.45 5.87 -3.49
N GLY A 331 0.19 7.17 -3.29
CA GLY A 331 -0.28 7.73 -2.03
C GLY A 331 0.81 7.81 -0.96
N ASP A 332 1.80 6.92 -1.01
CA ASP A 332 2.99 6.94 -0.15
C ASP A 332 4.15 7.75 -0.73
N GLY A 333 4.05 8.25 -1.97
CA GLY A 333 5.11 9.02 -2.61
C GLY A 333 6.38 8.20 -2.86
N TRP A 334 6.25 6.88 -3.07
CA TRP A 334 7.39 5.97 -3.27
C TRP A 334 8.30 6.35 -4.42
N LEU A 335 7.71 6.70 -5.57
CA LEU A 335 8.48 7.02 -6.76
C LEU A 335 9.26 8.32 -6.56
N GLY A 336 8.62 9.34 -5.99
CA GLY A 336 9.28 10.58 -5.61
C GLY A 336 10.41 10.36 -4.61
N TYR A 337 10.15 9.61 -3.53
CA TYR A 337 11.15 9.30 -2.52
C TYR A 337 12.39 8.60 -3.12
N TRP A 338 12.21 7.57 -3.94
CA TRP A 338 13.33 6.89 -4.60
C TRP A 338 14.06 7.78 -5.63
N ALA A 339 13.32 8.68 -6.28
CA ALA A 339 13.90 9.63 -7.22
C ALA A 339 14.77 10.68 -6.52
N GLY A 340 14.61 10.85 -5.21
CA GLY A 340 15.22 11.94 -4.46
C GLY A 340 14.42 13.24 -4.57
N ALA A 341 13.13 13.15 -4.90
CA ALA A 341 12.24 14.28 -4.77
C ALA A 341 12.19 14.72 -3.31
N GLU A 342 12.23 16.03 -3.08
CA GLU A 342 12.04 16.56 -1.74
C GLU A 342 10.67 16.13 -1.21
N CYS A 343 10.62 15.73 0.07
CA CYS A 343 9.40 15.25 0.70
C CYS A 343 9.36 15.64 2.18
N ARG A 344 8.15 15.68 2.73
CA ARG A 344 7.87 15.95 4.13
C ARG A 344 6.96 14.85 4.69
N TYR A 345 7.00 14.67 6.00
CA TYR A 345 6.18 13.71 6.74
C TYR A 345 5.86 14.33 8.10
N GLY A 346 4.71 14.00 8.67
CA GLY A 346 4.31 14.49 9.98
C GLY A 346 3.49 15.76 9.94
N ARG A 347 3.39 16.48 11.07
CA ARG A 347 2.72 17.78 11.16
C ARG A 347 3.75 18.88 11.33
N GLU A 348 3.54 19.98 10.64
CA GLU A 348 4.35 21.18 10.71
C GLU A 348 4.06 22.00 11.97
N ALA A 349 5.01 22.85 12.36
CA ALA A 349 4.73 23.87 13.36
C ALA A 349 3.66 24.82 12.81
N HIS A 350 2.72 25.24 13.67
CA HIS A 350 1.66 26.15 13.29
C HIS A 350 2.17 27.48 12.73
N THR A 351 3.40 27.89 13.10
CA THR A 351 4.06 29.12 12.62
C THR A 351 4.68 29.00 11.23
N GLU A 352 4.91 27.79 10.71
CA GLU A 352 5.58 27.61 9.41
C GLU A 352 4.69 28.08 8.25
N PHE A 353 3.39 27.81 8.32
CA PHE A 353 2.40 28.20 7.32
C PHE A 353 1.26 29.07 7.87
N ASP A 354 1.35 29.46 9.16
CA ASP A 354 0.32 30.21 9.89
C ASP A 354 -1.05 29.52 9.83
N GLU A 355 -1.08 28.26 10.29
CA GLU A 355 -2.24 27.35 10.23
C GLU A 355 -2.81 27.05 11.63
N ALA A 356 -2.53 27.93 12.60
CA ALA A 356 -3.01 27.80 13.97
C ALA A 356 -4.54 27.89 14.05
N TRP A 357 -5.15 27.04 14.88
CA TRP A 357 -6.56 27.15 15.23
C TRP A 357 -6.80 27.02 16.73
N ALA A 358 -7.11 28.14 17.38
CA ALA A 358 -7.25 28.22 18.84
C ALA A 358 -8.23 27.19 19.44
N LYS A 359 -9.26 26.77 18.69
CA LYS A 359 -10.26 25.80 19.15
C LYS A 359 -9.66 24.43 19.48
N PHE A 360 -8.63 24.00 18.74
CA PHE A 360 -8.04 22.67 18.87
C PHE A 360 -6.54 22.71 19.20
N GLY A 361 -5.89 23.88 19.14
CA GLY A 361 -4.49 24.06 19.52
C GLY A 361 -3.57 23.06 18.84
N ASP A 362 -2.72 22.39 19.64
CA ASP A 362 -1.73 21.42 19.15
C ASP A 362 -2.33 20.15 18.53
N LEU A 363 -3.64 19.86 18.73
CA LEU A 363 -4.29 18.76 18.02
C LEU A 363 -4.45 19.08 16.52
N TRP A 364 -4.63 20.37 16.19
CA TRP A 364 -4.78 20.82 14.80
C TRP A 364 -3.43 21.01 14.12
N SER A 365 -2.57 21.84 14.71
CA SER A 365 -1.24 22.18 14.20
C SER A 365 -0.33 22.45 15.41
N PRO A 366 0.71 21.64 15.65
CA PRO A 366 1.49 21.71 16.88
C PRO A 366 2.40 22.95 16.95
N ALA A 367 2.86 23.32 18.14
CA ALA A 367 3.93 24.31 18.32
C ALA A 367 5.30 23.84 17.80
N VAL A 368 5.59 22.54 17.92
CA VAL A 368 6.83 21.92 17.46
C VAL A 368 6.46 20.85 16.43
N PRO A 369 7.15 20.76 15.28
CA PRO A 369 6.86 19.73 14.29
C PRO A 369 6.96 18.34 14.90
N ASP A 370 6.06 17.45 14.52
CA ASP A 370 6.02 16.09 15.02
C ASP A 370 5.75 15.07 13.92
N ASN A 371 5.80 13.79 14.26
CA ASN A 371 5.67 12.69 13.32
C ASN A 371 4.22 12.16 13.25
N ARG A 372 3.25 12.88 13.82
CA ARG A 372 1.83 12.49 13.73
C ARG A 372 1.30 12.79 12.34
N VAL A 373 0.34 12.00 11.93
CA VAL A 373 -0.41 12.15 10.68
C VAL A 373 -1.80 11.55 10.89
N MET A 374 -2.73 11.85 9.99
CA MET A 374 -3.98 11.08 9.90
C MET A 374 -3.63 9.60 9.68
N GLY A 375 -4.24 8.73 10.47
CA GLY A 375 -3.83 7.35 10.61
C GLY A 375 -4.28 6.44 9.48
N THR A 376 -4.11 5.15 9.75
CA THR A 376 -4.57 4.07 8.88
C THR A 376 -5.85 3.48 9.44
N SER A 377 -6.90 3.45 8.61
CA SER A 377 -8.14 2.77 8.97
C SER A 377 -8.10 1.30 8.58
N VAL A 378 -8.71 0.45 9.42
CA VAL A 378 -9.07 -0.93 9.07
C VAL A 378 -10.59 -1.03 9.21
N LEU A 379 -11.27 -1.13 8.08
CA LEU A 379 -12.72 -1.13 8.03
C LEU A 379 -13.25 -2.54 8.27
N TRP A 380 -14.39 -2.64 8.95
CA TRP A 380 -14.99 -3.91 9.30
C TRP A 380 -16.48 -3.78 9.59
N ASN A 381 -17.22 -4.87 9.45
CA ASN A 381 -18.63 -4.95 9.79
C ASN A 381 -19.08 -6.38 10.15
N SER A 382 -20.30 -6.46 10.65
CA SER A 382 -21.03 -7.67 10.97
C SER A 382 -22.33 -7.77 10.17
N GLU A 383 -22.97 -8.93 10.28
CA GLU A 383 -24.31 -9.19 9.76
C GLU A 383 -25.15 -9.91 10.81
N ASP A 384 -26.47 -9.85 10.62
CA ASP A 384 -27.40 -10.76 11.29
C ASP A 384 -27.29 -12.14 10.61
N ALA A 385 -26.90 -13.15 11.38
CA ALA A 385 -26.72 -14.51 10.89
C ALA A 385 -28.04 -15.30 10.82
N GLY A 386 -29.17 -14.73 11.27
CA GLY A 386 -30.46 -15.40 11.34
C GLY A 386 -30.57 -16.43 12.48
N GLY A 387 -29.61 -16.42 13.42
CA GLY A 387 -29.59 -17.26 14.60
C GLY A 387 -28.25 -17.19 15.36
N PRO A 388 -28.16 -17.83 16.55
CA PRO A 388 -27.02 -17.64 17.44
C PRO A 388 -25.70 -18.07 16.81
N THR A 389 -24.68 -17.24 17.01
CA THR A 389 -23.30 -17.49 16.53
C THR A 389 -22.28 -17.35 17.64
N GLU A 390 -21.23 -18.16 17.56
CA GLU A 390 -20.09 -18.10 18.47
C GLU A 390 -18.95 -17.28 17.87
N PHE A 391 -18.11 -16.72 18.74
CA PHE A 391 -16.84 -16.09 18.37
C PHE A 391 -15.76 -16.58 19.35
N PRO A 392 -14.56 -16.96 18.86
CA PRO A 392 -13.52 -17.50 19.74
C PRO A 392 -13.04 -16.50 20.80
N ASP A 393 -12.50 -17.04 21.89
CA ASP A 393 -11.77 -16.24 22.86
C ASP A 393 -10.49 -15.65 22.24
N VAL A 394 -10.28 -14.36 22.45
CA VAL A 394 -9.16 -13.59 21.89
C VAL A 394 -8.38 -12.83 22.98
N PRO A 395 -7.76 -13.54 23.95
CA PRO A 395 -7.03 -12.89 25.04
C PRO A 395 -5.91 -11.97 24.55
N TRP A 396 -5.30 -12.29 23.41
CA TRP A 396 -4.26 -11.51 22.73
C TRP A 396 -4.74 -10.15 22.20
N ALA A 397 -6.04 -10.01 21.96
CA ALA A 397 -6.69 -8.79 21.48
C ALA A 397 -7.10 -7.85 22.64
N MET A 398 -7.36 -8.41 23.83
CA MET A 398 -7.88 -7.68 24.99
C MET A 398 -6.98 -6.54 25.51
N PRO A 399 -5.64 -6.61 25.47
CA PRO A 399 -4.81 -5.48 25.89
C PRO A 399 -5.03 -4.20 25.07
N VAL A 400 -5.45 -4.35 23.81
CA VAL A 400 -5.77 -3.22 22.92
C VAL A 400 -7.24 -2.84 23.07
N ALA A 401 -8.16 -3.79 22.87
CA ALA A 401 -9.60 -3.51 22.90
C ALA A 401 -10.12 -3.11 24.30
N LYS A 402 -9.43 -3.53 25.35
CA LYS A 402 -9.80 -3.30 26.76
C LYS A 402 -11.22 -3.83 26.99
N THR A 403 -12.11 -2.98 27.50
CA THR A 403 -13.54 -3.28 27.69
C THR A 403 -14.42 -2.72 26.57
N HIS A 404 -13.84 -2.11 25.53
CA HIS A 404 -14.62 -1.55 24.44
C HIS A 404 -15.38 -2.67 23.72
N ALA A 405 -16.66 -2.44 23.43
CA ALA A 405 -17.53 -3.39 22.76
C ALA A 405 -18.16 -2.71 21.53
N ALA A 406 -18.02 -3.36 20.37
CA ALA A 406 -18.60 -2.90 19.12
C ALA A 406 -18.97 -4.08 18.23
N VAL A 407 -20.02 -3.94 17.43
CA VAL A 407 -20.40 -4.93 16.41
C VAL A 407 -20.02 -4.49 14.99
N ASN A 408 -19.68 -3.22 14.79
CA ASN A 408 -19.35 -2.66 13.49
C ASN A 408 -18.29 -1.56 13.62
N GLY A 409 -17.55 -1.35 12.52
CA GLY A 409 -16.62 -0.26 12.35
C GLY A 409 -17.15 0.85 11.46
N GLU A 410 -16.41 1.96 11.42
CA GLU A 410 -16.63 3.10 10.53
C GLU A 410 -15.30 3.85 10.39
N TRP A 411 -15.26 4.95 9.63
CA TRP A 411 -14.04 5.69 9.27
C TRP A 411 -13.12 6.06 10.44
N TYR A 412 -13.67 6.21 11.65
CA TYR A 412 -12.96 6.62 12.86
C TYR A 412 -12.17 5.49 13.54
N TRP A 413 -12.34 4.24 13.08
CA TRP A 413 -11.48 3.11 13.43
C TRP A 413 -10.15 3.27 12.69
N GLU A 414 -9.25 4.01 13.31
CA GLU A 414 -8.05 4.56 12.67
C GLU A 414 -6.95 4.72 13.70
N TYR A 415 -5.76 4.19 13.39
CA TYR A 415 -4.62 4.24 14.29
C TYR A 415 -3.45 5.04 13.74
N SER A 416 -2.92 5.90 14.61
CA SER A 416 -1.69 6.66 14.42
C SER A 416 -1.04 6.89 15.77
N ALA A 417 0.28 6.99 15.82
CA ALA A 417 0.98 7.38 17.03
C ALA A 417 2.28 8.10 16.66
N ASN A 418 2.69 9.08 17.45
CA ASN A 418 3.86 9.91 17.14
C ASN A 418 5.15 9.07 16.95
N HIS A 419 5.27 7.96 17.69
CA HIS A 419 6.45 7.08 17.63
C HIS A 419 6.38 6.03 16.51
N LEU A 420 5.34 6.05 15.68
CA LEU A 420 5.14 5.12 14.55
C LEU A 420 5.13 5.87 13.23
N ASN A 421 5.73 5.29 12.20
CA ASN A 421 5.64 5.78 10.84
C ASN A 421 4.61 4.97 10.03
N GLN A 422 3.65 5.65 9.38
CA GLN A 422 2.57 5.01 8.60
C GLN A 422 3.08 4.21 7.38
N ILE A 423 4.33 4.38 7.00
CA ILE A 423 4.98 3.57 5.98
C ILE A 423 5.84 2.48 6.63
N ASP A 424 6.78 2.85 7.48
CA ASP A 424 7.77 1.88 7.97
C ASP A 424 7.21 0.89 9.00
N ASP A 425 6.18 1.30 9.75
CA ASP A 425 5.51 0.47 10.77
C ASP A 425 4.10 0.05 10.33
N ALA A 426 3.80 0.09 9.02
CA ALA A 426 2.45 -0.14 8.47
C ALA A 426 1.83 -1.49 8.89
N GLU A 427 2.62 -2.57 8.89
CA GLU A 427 2.14 -3.90 9.32
C GLU A 427 1.73 -3.88 10.81
N ARG A 428 2.57 -3.28 11.67
CA ARG A 428 2.28 -3.14 13.11
C ARG A 428 1.03 -2.30 13.36
N ILE A 429 0.87 -1.21 12.62
CA ILE A 429 -0.29 -0.32 12.73
C ILE A 429 -1.58 -1.07 12.36
N ARG A 430 -1.57 -1.84 11.26
CA ARG A 430 -2.71 -2.69 10.89
C ARG A 430 -2.98 -3.74 11.96
N ASP A 431 -1.95 -4.42 12.45
CA ASP A 431 -2.10 -5.51 13.41
C ASP A 431 -2.65 -5.02 14.76
N HIS A 432 -2.29 -3.80 15.17
CA HIS A 432 -2.91 -3.13 16.32
C HIS A 432 -4.41 -2.93 16.11
N MET A 433 -4.82 -2.51 14.91
CA MET A 433 -6.23 -2.38 14.55
C MET A 433 -6.96 -3.73 14.52
N LEU A 434 -6.34 -4.80 14.02
CA LEU A 434 -6.92 -6.15 14.06
C LEU A 434 -7.20 -6.58 15.50
N ARG A 435 -6.26 -6.35 16.42
CA ARG A 435 -6.45 -6.59 17.87
C ARG A 435 -7.59 -5.75 18.44
N ALA A 436 -7.67 -4.47 18.09
CA ALA A 436 -8.78 -3.62 18.52
C ALA A 436 -10.13 -4.17 18.04
N ILE A 437 -10.23 -4.58 16.77
CA ILE A 437 -11.46 -5.06 16.13
C ILE A 437 -11.92 -6.39 16.74
N TYR A 438 -11.06 -7.41 16.73
CA TYR A 438 -11.42 -8.74 17.22
C TYR A 438 -11.73 -8.71 18.71
N GLY A 439 -10.98 -7.93 19.50
CA GLY A 439 -11.27 -7.80 20.92
C GLY A 439 -12.57 -7.04 21.20
N SER A 440 -12.88 -6.00 20.40
CA SER A 440 -14.12 -5.24 20.56
C SER A 440 -15.35 -6.06 20.16
N PHE A 441 -15.23 -6.88 19.12
CA PHE A 441 -16.28 -7.80 18.72
C PHE A 441 -16.49 -8.90 19.77
N ALA A 442 -15.43 -9.50 20.29
CA ALA A 442 -15.52 -10.48 21.37
C ALA A 442 -16.19 -9.91 22.63
N ASN A 443 -15.88 -8.65 23.00
CA ASN A 443 -16.57 -7.97 24.09
C ASN A 443 -18.06 -7.75 23.80
N ALA A 444 -18.42 -7.41 22.56
CA ALA A 444 -19.82 -7.24 22.17
C ALA A 444 -20.62 -8.56 22.23
N LYS A 445 -20.00 -9.69 21.89
CA LYS A 445 -20.63 -11.02 21.94
C LYS A 445 -21.00 -11.49 23.35
N LYS A 446 -20.50 -10.85 24.40
CA LYS A 446 -20.90 -11.12 25.79
C LYS A 446 -22.31 -10.63 26.12
N ASP A 447 -22.86 -9.70 25.32
CA ASP A 447 -24.23 -9.21 25.47
C ASP A 447 -25.20 -10.11 24.69
N PRO A 448 -26.21 -10.74 25.33
CA PRO A 448 -27.18 -11.61 24.66
C PRO A 448 -27.89 -10.97 23.46
N LYS A 449 -28.02 -9.63 23.41
CA LYS A 449 -28.62 -8.94 22.27
C LYS A 449 -27.83 -9.13 20.96
N ASN A 450 -26.54 -9.48 21.08
CA ASN A 450 -25.65 -9.71 19.95
C ASN A 450 -25.45 -11.22 19.68
N ALA A 451 -26.29 -12.10 20.24
CA ALA A 451 -26.19 -13.54 20.04
C ALA A 451 -26.20 -13.93 18.55
N ASP A 452 -27.05 -13.26 17.75
CA ASP A 452 -27.24 -13.58 16.33
C ASP A 452 -26.31 -12.79 15.40
N VAL A 453 -25.47 -11.91 15.96
CA VAL A 453 -24.54 -11.08 15.18
C VAL A 453 -23.26 -11.85 14.88
N ALA A 454 -22.90 -11.95 13.59
CA ALA A 454 -21.68 -12.56 13.10
C ALA A 454 -20.75 -11.55 12.45
N LEU A 455 -19.44 -11.65 12.72
CA LEU A 455 -18.43 -10.86 12.03
C LEU A 455 -18.39 -11.26 10.55
N LYS A 456 -18.52 -10.28 9.64
CA LYS A 456 -18.71 -10.52 8.21
C LYS A 456 -17.52 -10.11 7.37
N PHE A 457 -16.94 -8.95 7.66
CA PHE A 457 -15.82 -8.43 6.92
C PHE A 457 -14.88 -7.69 7.86
N VAL A 458 -13.59 -7.94 7.71
CA VAL A 458 -12.50 -7.13 8.24
C VAL A 458 -11.54 -6.92 7.06
N ALA A 459 -11.09 -5.69 6.84
CA ALA A 459 -10.09 -5.42 5.82
C ALA A 459 -8.74 -6.01 6.27
N PHE A 460 -8.16 -6.90 5.46
CA PHE A 460 -6.84 -7.49 5.76
C PHE A 460 -5.68 -6.55 5.40
N VAL A 461 -5.96 -5.44 4.69
CA VAL A 461 -5.03 -4.36 4.34
C VAL A 461 -5.50 -3.03 4.91
N GLY A 462 -4.56 -2.16 5.24
CA GLY A 462 -4.84 -0.84 5.82
C GLY A 462 -5.19 0.23 4.78
N GLY A 463 -6.19 1.05 5.07
CA GLY A 463 -6.53 2.27 4.31
C GLY A 463 -5.84 3.51 4.86
N LYS A 464 -4.61 3.79 4.41
CA LYS A 464 -3.83 4.96 4.84
C LYS A 464 -4.49 6.28 4.41
N ARG A 465 -4.61 7.26 5.32
CA ARG A 465 -5.11 8.61 5.02
C ARG A 465 -4.03 9.62 4.69
N GLU A 466 -2.83 9.40 5.20
CA GLU A 466 -1.71 10.32 5.06
C GLU A 466 -0.39 9.58 5.25
N SER A 467 0.63 10.03 4.54
CA SER A 467 2.00 9.55 4.69
C SER A 467 2.97 10.63 4.19
N ARG A 468 3.82 10.34 3.19
CA ARG A 468 4.75 11.34 2.64
C ARG A 468 4.02 12.29 1.70
N ARG A 469 4.33 13.59 1.84
CA ARG A 469 3.91 14.67 0.94
C ARG A 469 5.14 15.12 0.15
N LEU A 470 5.12 14.98 -1.17
CA LEU A 470 6.23 15.39 -2.04
C LEU A 470 6.18 16.90 -2.28
N ILE A 471 7.32 17.54 -2.54
CA ILE A 471 7.40 19.01 -2.67
C ILE A 471 7.44 19.42 -4.14
N GLY A 472 6.46 20.26 -4.51
CA GLY A 472 6.39 20.98 -5.77
C GLY A 472 6.83 22.43 -5.65
N ASP A 473 6.58 23.22 -6.69
CA ASP A 473 6.87 24.66 -6.65
C ASP A 473 5.95 25.44 -5.71
N TYR A 474 4.82 24.84 -5.32
CA TYR A 474 3.90 25.40 -4.36
C TYR A 474 3.44 24.36 -3.36
N ILE A 475 3.55 24.71 -2.08
CA ILE A 475 3.00 23.94 -0.97
C ILE A 475 1.60 24.50 -0.72
N TYR A 476 0.57 23.69 -1.00
CA TYR A 476 -0.81 24.04 -0.74
C TYR A 476 -1.13 23.99 0.76
N THR A 477 -1.82 25.00 1.28
CA THR A 477 -2.02 25.22 2.72
C THR A 477 -3.49 25.40 3.10
N MET A 478 -3.76 25.46 4.40
CA MET A 478 -5.06 25.85 4.98
C MET A 478 -5.53 27.20 4.46
N LYS A 479 -4.64 28.19 4.38
CA LYS A 479 -4.99 29.55 3.94
C LYS A 479 -5.54 29.57 2.52
N ASP A 480 -4.97 28.76 1.64
CA ASP A 480 -5.46 28.64 0.27
C ASP A 480 -6.93 28.19 0.22
N MET A 481 -7.33 27.31 1.15
CA MET A 481 -8.71 26.85 1.31
C MET A 481 -9.62 27.88 1.97
N THR A 482 -9.20 28.47 3.09
CA THR A 482 -10.05 29.37 3.90
C THR A 482 -10.21 30.75 3.27
N GLU A 483 -9.19 31.23 2.57
CA GLU A 483 -9.25 32.49 1.81
C GLU A 483 -9.82 32.27 0.40
N ARG A 484 -10.04 31.01 -0.01
CA ARG A 484 -10.54 30.60 -1.34
C ARG A 484 -9.70 31.22 -2.45
N ARG A 485 -8.39 31.10 -2.28
CA ARG A 485 -7.39 31.73 -3.15
C ARG A 485 -7.63 31.32 -4.60
N GLN A 486 -7.64 32.31 -5.49
CA GLN A 486 -7.70 32.06 -6.93
C GLN A 486 -6.29 31.82 -7.46
N PHE A 487 -6.15 30.79 -8.30
CA PHE A 487 -4.89 30.47 -8.95
C PHE A 487 -5.04 30.55 -10.47
N PRO A 488 -4.13 31.25 -11.18
CA PRO A 488 -4.14 31.26 -12.65
C PRO A 488 -3.91 29.86 -13.23
N ASP A 489 -3.28 28.98 -12.46
CA ASP A 489 -3.01 27.58 -12.78
C ASP A 489 -3.89 26.60 -11.97
N ALA A 490 -5.06 27.02 -11.49
CA ALA A 490 -6.04 26.12 -10.87
C ALA A 490 -6.45 24.98 -11.83
N VAL A 491 -6.36 23.73 -11.34
CA VAL A 491 -6.70 22.52 -12.11
C VAL A 491 -7.57 21.52 -11.36
N VAL A 492 -7.85 21.78 -10.08
CA VAL A 492 -8.73 20.98 -9.23
C VAL A 492 -9.57 21.93 -8.38
N GLU A 493 -10.82 21.55 -8.11
CA GLU A 493 -11.74 22.29 -7.25
C GLU A 493 -12.39 21.39 -6.20
N GLU A 494 -12.60 21.93 -5.00
CA GLU A 494 -13.29 21.24 -3.91
C GLU A 494 -14.03 22.25 -3.02
N LYS A 495 -15.09 21.79 -2.34
CA LYS A 495 -15.88 22.57 -1.37
C LYS A 495 -15.96 21.93 0.01
N ARG A 496 -15.35 20.77 0.19
CA ARG A 496 -15.33 20.04 1.46
C ARG A 496 -14.56 20.83 2.53
N GLU A 497 -15.11 20.83 3.74
CA GLU A 497 -14.42 21.32 4.93
C GLU A 497 -13.06 20.63 5.13
N ILE A 498 -12.15 21.31 5.82
CA ILE A 498 -10.86 20.73 6.19
C ILE A 498 -11.13 19.70 7.30
N ASP A 499 -11.00 18.40 7.00
CA ASP A 499 -11.27 17.30 7.94
C ASP A 499 -9.98 16.63 8.47
N GLY A 500 -9.32 17.31 9.42
CA GLY A 500 -8.14 16.80 10.12
C GLY A 500 -8.50 15.83 11.24
N HIS A 501 -7.74 14.75 11.42
CA HIS A 501 -8.04 13.73 12.42
C HIS A 501 -6.99 13.72 13.54
N TYR A 502 -7.43 13.47 14.77
CA TYR A 502 -6.56 13.21 15.92
C TYR A 502 -7.01 11.94 16.65
N GLN A 503 -6.07 11.29 17.36
CA GLN A 503 -6.35 10.07 18.09
C GLN A 503 -7.00 10.39 19.45
N LEU A 504 -8.02 9.65 19.86
CA LEU A 504 -8.70 9.92 21.14
C LEU A 504 -7.75 9.84 22.34
N ALA A 505 -6.71 9.00 22.26
CA ALA A 505 -5.66 8.92 23.28
C ALA A 505 -4.93 10.25 23.53
N GLU A 506 -4.88 11.14 22.54
CA GLU A 506 -4.31 12.49 22.69
C GLU A 506 -5.16 13.40 23.59
N THR A 507 -6.40 12.99 23.86
CA THR A 507 -7.32 13.67 24.81
C THR A 507 -7.52 12.88 26.10
N GLY A 508 -6.62 11.92 26.41
CA GLY A 508 -6.66 11.12 27.63
C GLY A 508 -7.58 9.90 27.58
N SER A 509 -8.18 9.59 26.43
CA SER A 509 -8.92 8.34 26.25
C SER A 509 -8.00 7.13 26.42
N PRO A 510 -8.45 6.04 27.07
CA PRO A 510 -7.71 4.79 27.05
C PRO A 510 -7.76 4.12 25.66
N LEU A 511 -8.66 4.52 24.76
CA LEU A 511 -8.78 3.89 23.43
C LEU A 511 -7.89 4.65 22.44
N ASP A 512 -6.81 4.01 22.02
CA ASP A 512 -5.85 4.56 21.07
C ASP A 512 -6.16 4.21 19.61
N PHE A 513 -7.04 3.25 19.35
CA PHE A 513 -7.44 2.78 18.02
C PHE A 513 -8.67 3.51 17.44
N LEU A 514 -9.11 4.58 18.10
CA LEU A 514 -10.22 5.42 17.67
C LEU A 514 -9.75 6.86 17.48
N SER A 515 -10.25 7.51 16.45
CA SER A 515 -9.97 8.90 16.12
C SER A 515 -11.21 9.78 16.16
N LYS A 516 -11.01 11.09 16.09
CA LYS A 516 -12.07 12.07 15.85
C LYS A 516 -11.65 13.05 14.77
N ALA A 517 -12.61 13.47 13.95
CA ALA A 517 -12.42 14.49 12.93
C ALA A 517 -12.70 15.89 13.51
N MET A 518 -11.82 16.83 13.16
CA MET A 518 -11.95 18.26 13.35
C MET A 518 -12.34 18.86 12.01
N PHE A 519 -13.44 19.60 11.96
CA PHE A 519 -13.94 20.24 10.75
C PHE A 519 -13.74 21.75 10.81
N HIS A 520 -12.92 22.28 9.90
CA HIS A 520 -12.79 23.72 9.69
C HIS A 520 -13.52 24.12 8.40
N PRO A 521 -14.48 25.06 8.46
CA PRO A 521 -15.20 25.49 7.28
C PRO A 521 -14.28 26.25 6.31
N THR A 522 -14.48 26.06 5.01
CA THR A 522 -13.75 26.78 3.94
C THR A 522 -14.57 27.93 3.35
N GLY A 523 -15.88 27.97 3.63
CA GLY A 523 -16.78 29.02 3.16
C GLY A 523 -17.10 28.95 1.66
N GLY A 524 -16.76 27.87 0.95
CA GLY A 524 -17.09 27.70 -0.47
C GLY A 524 -16.09 26.83 -1.23
N LEU A 525 -16.09 27.00 -2.56
CA LEU A 525 -15.12 26.37 -3.44
C LEU A 525 -13.72 26.96 -3.21
N TYR A 526 -12.74 26.07 -3.19
CA TYR A 526 -11.31 26.37 -3.24
C TYR A 526 -10.65 25.55 -4.34
N TYR A 527 -9.43 25.96 -4.72
CA TYR A 527 -8.77 25.49 -5.93
C TYR A 527 -7.34 25.08 -5.66
N ILE A 528 -6.89 23.98 -6.26
CA ILE A 528 -5.51 23.51 -6.14
C ILE A 528 -4.75 23.86 -7.42
N PRO A 529 -3.61 24.57 -7.33
CA PRO A 529 -2.82 24.94 -8.49
C PRO A 529 -2.02 23.74 -9.03
N PHE A 530 -1.82 23.72 -10.35
CA PHE A 530 -1.07 22.65 -11.03
C PHE A 530 0.37 22.56 -10.55
N ARG A 531 0.96 23.68 -10.12
CA ARG A 531 2.32 23.72 -9.57
C ARG A 531 2.50 23.00 -8.23
N SER A 532 1.42 22.51 -7.62
CA SER A 532 1.44 21.56 -6.49
C SER A 532 1.42 20.08 -6.91
N LEU A 533 1.30 19.78 -8.21
CA LEU A 533 1.14 18.43 -8.77
C LEU A 533 2.37 17.93 -9.55
N TYR A 534 3.50 18.64 -9.48
CA TYR A 534 4.77 18.18 -10.03
C TYR A 534 5.95 18.43 -9.09
N SER A 535 6.97 17.58 -9.16
CA SER A 535 8.14 17.67 -8.29
C SER A 535 8.94 18.93 -8.60
N ARG A 536 9.38 19.62 -7.54
CA ARG A 536 10.26 20.79 -7.67
C ARG A 536 11.61 20.42 -8.27
N ASN A 537 12.17 19.28 -7.90
CA ASN A 537 13.56 18.91 -8.18
C ASN A 537 13.73 17.65 -9.05
N ILE A 538 12.65 17.00 -9.49
CA ILE A 538 12.69 15.89 -10.45
C ILE A 538 11.90 16.28 -11.70
N GLY A 539 12.61 16.64 -12.77
CA GLY A 539 12.08 17.37 -13.92
C GLY A 539 11.05 16.64 -14.80
N ASN A 540 10.79 15.35 -14.55
CA ASN A 540 9.77 14.58 -15.26
C ASN A 540 8.81 13.79 -14.37
N LEU A 541 8.71 14.19 -13.11
CA LEU A 541 7.83 13.56 -12.13
C LEU A 541 6.64 14.46 -11.78
N MET A 542 5.44 13.95 -12.02
CA MET A 542 4.19 14.46 -11.46
C MET A 542 3.73 13.64 -10.26
N MET A 543 2.85 14.21 -9.45
CA MET A 543 2.28 13.58 -8.26
C MET A 543 0.76 13.78 -8.24
N ALA A 544 0.00 12.74 -7.93
CA ALA A 544 -1.45 12.79 -7.89
C ALA A 544 -2.04 11.98 -6.73
N GLY A 545 -2.97 12.58 -6.01
CA GLY A 545 -3.56 12.00 -4.82
C GLY A 545 -2.85 12.50 -3.56
N ARG A 546 -2.86 11.69 -2.49
CA ARG A 546 -2.47 12.13 -1.13
C ARG A 546 -1.01 12.57 -0.97
N CYS A 547 -0.13 12.18 -1.91
CA CYS A 547 1.28 12.53 -1.87
C CYS A 547 1.61 13.87 -2.55
N PHE A 548 0.60 14.66 -2.95
CA PHE A 548 0.80 15.96 -3.58
C PHE A 548 1.44 17.00 -2.64
N SER A 549 1.85 18.15 -3.20
CA SER A 549 2.58 19.19 -2.46
C SER A 549 1.64 20.05 -1.61
N CYS A 550 1.59 19.73 -0.32
CA CYS A 550 0.79 20.45 0.67
C CYS A 550 1.38 20.36 2.10
N SER A 551 0.94 21.25 2.99
CA SER A 551 1.10 21.09 4.44
C SER A 551 0.22 19.93 4.94
N HIS A 552 0.42 19.49 6.19
CA HIS A 552 -0.47 18.53 6.86
C HIS A 552 -1.92 19.04 6.84
N VAL A 553 -2.15 20.27 7.30
CA VAL A 553 -3.49 20.85 7.35
C VAL A 553 -4.04 21.07 5.93
N GLY A 554 -3.17 21.49 5.00
CA GLY A 554 -3.48 21.63 3.58
C GLY A 554 -3.97 20.34 2.90
N LEU A 555 -3.54 19.17 3.40
CA LEU A 555 -3.98 17.87 2.91
C LEU A 555 -5.40 17.50 3.36
N CYS A 556 -5.82 17.97 4.53
CA CYS A 556 -6.96 17.43 5.28
C CYS A 556 -8.30 17.49 4.53
N GLY A 557 -8.53 18.48 3.66
CA GLY A 557 -9.69 18.49 2.74
C GLY A 557 -9.45 17.74 1.42
N PRO A 558 -8.43 18.14 0.62
CA PRO A 558 -8.15 17.60 -0.72
C PRO A 558 -7.87 16.10 -0.83
N ARG A 559 -7.46 15.43 0.26
CA ARG A 559 -7.10 13.99 0.25
C ARG A 559 -8.26 13.04 -0.13
N VAL A 560 -9.49 13.54 -0.19
CA VAL A 560 -10.66 12.73 -0.54
C VAL A 560 -10.62 12.26 -1.98
N MET A 561 -11.20 11.10 -2.24
CA MET A 561 -10.85 10.32 -3.42
C MET A 561 -11.34 10.91 -4.74
N LYS A 562 -12.48 11.63 -4.77
CA LYS A 562 -12.91 12.31 -6.00
C LYS A 562 -11.98 13.47 -6.37
N THR A 563 -11.51 14.21 -5.37
CA THR A 563 -10.54 15.31 -5.53
C THR A 563 -9.16 14.80 -5.92
N CYS A 564 -8.72 13.68 -5.34
CA CYS A 564 -7.55 12.94 -5.82
C CYS A 564 -7.73 12.47 -7.28
N GLY A 565 -8.94 12.06 -7.67
CA GLY A 565 -9.30 11.76 -9.05
C GLY A 565 -9.13 12.95 -9.99
N GLN A 566 -9.55 14.16 -9.57
CA GLN A 566 -9.32 15.39 -10.33
C GLN A 566 -7.82 15.68 -10.51
N MET A 567 -6.99 15.49 -9.47
CA MET A 567 -5.52 15.61 -9.60
C MET A 567 -4.96 14.61 -10.62
N GLY A 568 -5.52 13.39 -10.64
CA GLY A 568 -5.19 12.38 -11.64
C GLY A 568 -5.51 12.86 -13.06
N ILE A 569 -6.71 13.37 -13.30
CA ILE A 569 -7.11 13.91 -14.61
C ILE A 569 -6.17 15.03 -15.06
N ALA A 570 -5.88 15.98 -14.18
CA ALA A 570 -4.98 17.10 -14.47
C ALA A 570 -3.58 16.61 -14.87
N THR A 571 -2.99 15.68 -14.11
CA THR A 571 -1.66 15.13 -14.42
C THR A 571 -1.65 14.24 -15.67
N GLY A 572 -2.74 13.50 -15.93
CA GLY A 572 -2.91 12.70 -17.14
C GLY A 572 -2.98 13.54 -18.42
N TYR A 573 -3.75 14.63 -18.41
CA TYR A 573 -3.77 15.60 -19.52
C TYR A 573 -2.46 16.38 -19.64
N ALA A 574 -1.84 16.76 -18.53
CA ALA A 574 -0.55 17.42 -18.57
C ALA A 574 0.54 16.53 -19.20
N ALA A 575 0.51 15.21 -18.97
CA ALA A 575 1.41 14.28 -19.66
C ALA A 575 1.23 14.30 -21.18
N ALA A 576 0.00 14.45 -21.68
CA ALA A 576 -0.25 14.57 -23.11
C ALA A 576 0.37 15.86 -23.69
N LEU A 577 0.29 16.96 -22.94
CA LEU A 577 0.93 18.22 -23.32
C LEU A 577 2.46 18.15 -23.22
N CYS A 578 3.01 17.43 -22.24
CA CYS A 578 4.44 17.15 -22.15
C CYS A 578 4.93 16.46 -23.43
N LYS A 579 4.20 15.44 -23.92
CA LYS A 579 4.52 14.76 -25.18
C LYS A 579 4.35 15.69 -26.39
N LYS A 580 3.22 16.39 -26.49
CA LYS A 580 2.88 17.28 -27.62
C LYS A 580 3.92 18.37 -27.83
N TYR A 581 4.38 18.99 -26.74
CA TYR A 581 5.28 20.14 -26.78
C TYR A 581 6.74 19.82 -26.42
N ASN A 582 7.07 18.53 -26.21
CA ASN A 582 8.36 18.09 -25.68
C ASN A 582 8.78 18.92 -24.45
N ALA A 583 7.86 19.07 -23.51
CA ALA A 583 7.97 19.96 -22.35
C ALA A 583 8.01 19.16 -21.05
N SER A 584 8.66 19.71 -20.03
CA SER A 584 8.52 19.23 -18.65
C SER A 584 7.15 19.57 -18.07
N PRO A 585 6.69 18.88 -17.00
CA PRO A 585 5.49 19.27 -16.28
C PRO A 585 5.51 20.74 -15.81
N ARG A 586 6.66 21.22 -15.33
CA ARG A 586 6.88 22.62 -14.96
C ARG A 586 6.60 23.58 -16.13
N GLU A 587 7.14 23.28 -17.31
CA GLU A 587 6.91 24.09 -18.50
C GLU A 587 5.46 24.04 -19.00
N VAL A 588 4.76 22.92 -18.84
CA VAL A 588 3.31 22.86 -19.07
C VAL A 588 2.59 23.87 -18.17
N GLY A 589 2.92 23.91 -16.87
CA GLY A 589 2.35 24.88 -15.93
C GLY A 589 2.68 26.34 -16.23
N GLN A 590 3.82 26.62 -16.88
CA GLN A 590 4.27 27.98 -17.18
C GLN A 590 3.81 28.49 -18.55
N LYS A 591 3.85 27.63 -19.58
CA LYS A 591 3.68 28.02 -20.99
C LYS A 591 2.36 27.53 -21.59
N TYR A 592 1.82 26.42 -21.09
CA TYR A 592 0.69 25.71 -21.71
C TYR A 592 -0.51 25.51 -20.77
N ILE A 593 -0.56 26.26 -19.67
CA ILE A 593 -1.59 26.10 -18.62
C ILE A 593 -3.00 26.36 -19.13
N GLY A 594 -3.20 27.30 -20.05
CA GLY A 594 -4.51 27.56 -20.66
C GLY A 594 -5.03 26.36 -21.46
N GLU A 595 -4.16 25.66 -22.20
CA GLU A 595 -4.56 24.44 -22.90
C GLU A 595 -4.87 23.30 -21.93
N LEU A 596 -4.08 23.14 -20.86
CA LEU A 596 -4.38 22.17 -19.81
C LEU A 596 -5.75 22.44 -19.18
N ARG A 597 -6.02 23.70 -18.85
CA ARG A 597 -7.31 24.14 -18.29
C ARG A 597 -8.47 23.91 -19.26
N ARG A 598 -8.29 24.14 -20.57
CA ARG A 598 -9.28 23.77 -21.60
C ARG A 598 -9.55 22.26 -21.65
N LEU A 599 -8.51 21.43 -21.63
CA LEU A 599 -8.66 19.96 -21.61
C LEU A 599 -9.43 19.47 -20.38
N ILE A 600 -9.23 20.12 -19.23
CA ILE A 600 -9.94 19.79 -17.98
C ILE A 600 -11.39 20.30 -18.01
N GLY A 601 -11.66 21.41 -18.71
CA GLY A 601 -12.99 22.04 -18.80
C GLY A 601 -13.15 23.32 -17.97
N TYR A 602 -12.06 23.98 -17.60
CA TYR A 602 -12.06 25.30 -16.95
C TYR A 602 -12.22 26.47 -17.94
N GLU A 603 -11.94 26.22 -19.21
CA GLU A 603 -12.03 27.19 -20.31
C GLU A 603 -12.81 26.57 -21.48
N PRO A 604 -13.54 27.37 -22.28
CA PRO A 604 -14.22 26.87 -23.47
C PRO A 604 -13.26 26.19 -24.46
N SER A 605 -13.74 25.17 -25.16
CA SER A 605 -13.02 24.61 -26.31
C SER A 605 -12.85 25.69 -27.40
N ALA A 606 -11.66 25.75 -27.99
CA ALA A 606 -11.33 26.71 -29.05
C ALA A 606 -12.02 26.39 -30.38
#